data_AF-A0A7U6GE35-F1
#
_entry.id   AF-A0A7U6GE35-F1
#
_cell.length_a   1.000
_cell.length_b   1.000
_cell.length_c   1.000
_cell.angle_alpha   90.00
_cell.angle_beta   90.00
_cell.angle_gamma   90.00
#
_symmetry.space_group_name_H-M   'P 1'
#
loop_
_entity.id
_entity.type
_entity.pdbx_description
1 polymer ?
#
loop_
_entity_poly.entity_id
_entity_poly.type
_entity_poly.pdbx_seq_one_letter_code
_entity_poly.pdbx_strand_id
1 'polypeptide(L)'
;MKNITPREKKLIKKARIKELLEVYSNLLTDKERKILSLYTDPALTGAAIAKKLKVSRQAVHDHIRRGVNKMERCETKSKLLEKRRKKIKIFLEIEGILSKKELSKEEVETLSKLFEQLKNLE
;
A
#
# COMPACT_ATOMS: atom_id res chain seq x y z
N MET A 1 -12.37 -9.38 20.59
CA MET A 1 -11.73 -8.58 19.52
C MET A 1 -10.56 -7.83 20.14
N LYS A 2 -9.32 -7.93 19.64
CA LYS A 2 -8.16 -7.22 20.22
C LYS A 2 -8.33 -5.71 20.01
N ASN A 3 -8.30 -4.91 21.08
CA ASN A 3 -8.37 -3.45 21.01
C ASN A 3 -7.01 -2.89 20.53
N ILE A 4 -6.99 -2.39 19.30
CA ILE A 4 -5.79 -1.79 18.69
C ILE A 4 -5.50 -0.43 19.35
N THR A 5 -4.28 -0.24 19.84
CA THR A 5 -3.82 0.99 20.48
C THR A 5 -3.79 2.18 19.50
N PRO A 6 -3.84 3.44 19.98
CA PRO A 6 -3.68 4.61 19.13
C PRO A 6 -2.38 4.62 18.32
N ARG A 7 -1.30 4.07 18.90
CA ARG A 7 0.01 3.96 18.23
C ARG A 7 -0.05 3.00 17.05
N GLU A 8 -0.65 1.83 17.23
CA GLU A 8 -0.81 0.84 16.16
C GLU A 8 -1.73 1.36 15.05
N LYS A 9 -2.85 2.03 15.39
CA LYS A 9 -3.72 2.67 14.39
C LYS A 9 -2.95 3.67 13.51
N LYS A 10 -2.06 4.46 14.11
CA LYS A 10 -1.20 5.40 13.38
C LYS A 10 -0.20 4.69 12.47
N LEU A 11 0.39 3.58 12.92
CA LEU A 11 1.33 2.80 12.12
C LEU A 11 0.63 2.16 10.91
N ILE A 12 -0.53 1.55 11.11
CA ILE A 12 -1.37 0.99 10.04
C ILE A 12 -1.71 2.06 9.01
N LYS A 13 -2.10 3.26 9.47
CA LYS A 13 -2.38 4.40 8.58
C LYS A 13 -1.15 4.79 7.74
N LYS A 14 0.04 4.88 8.34
CA LYS A 14 1.27 5.21 7.61
C LYS A 14 1.64 4.14 6.59
N ALA A 15 1.48 2.86 6.93
CA ALA A 15 1.69 1.75 6.02
C ALA A 15 0.73 1.82 4.82
N ARG A 16 -0.57 2.04 5.07
CA ARG A 16 -1.58 2.23 4.01
C ARG A 16 -1.20 3.36 3.06
N ILE A 17 -0.76 4.51 3.60
CA ILE A 17 -0.34 5.65 2.78
C ILE A 17 0.89 5.30 1.94
N LYS A 18 1.83 4.53 2.49
CA LYS A 18 3.03 4.08 1.76
C LYS A 18 2.65 3.26 0.53
N GLU A 19 1.77 2.29 0.69
CA GLU A 19 1.32 1.44 -0.41
C GLU A 19 0.53 2.23 -1.46
N LEU A 20 -0.29 3.19 -1.03
CA LEU A 20 -0.98 4.09 -1.96
C LEU A 20 0.01 4.94 -2.77
N LEU A 21 1.09 5.44 -2.16
CA LEU A 21 2.11 6.23 -2.86
C LEU A 21 2.81 5.42 -3.96
N GLU A 22 3.06 4.13 -3.74
CA GLU A 22 3.68 3.26 -4.74
C GLU A 22 2.87 3.16 -6.03
N VAL A 23 1.55 3.36 -5.96
CA VAL A 23 0.64 3.25 -7.10
C VAL A 23 0.20 4.63 -7.61
N TYR A 24 -0.07 5.57 -6.71
CA TYR A 24 -0.82 6.80 -7.00
C TYR A 24 -0.03 8.09 -6.78
N SER A 25 1.28 8.01 -6.50
CA SER A 25 2.08 9.21 -6.25
C SER A 25 2.06 10.21 -7.42
N ASN A 26 1.87 9.76 -8.65
CA ASN A 26 1.75 10.61 -9.86
C ASN A 26 0.50 11.49 -9.92
N LEU A 27 -0.50 11.25 -9.06
CA LEU A 27 -1.67 12.12 -8.94
C LEU A 27 -1.42 13.33 -8.03
N LEU A 28 -0.32 13.31 -7.28
CA LEU A 28 -0.01 14.29 -6.26
C LEU A 28 0.80 15.45 -6.83
N THR A 29 0.58 16.65 -6.30
CA THR A 29 1.53 17.74 -6.49
C THR A 29 2.87 17.40 -5.81
N ASP A 30 3.96 18.03 -6.23
CA ASP A 30 5.29 17.79 -5.63
C ASP A 30 5.29 18.01 -4.12
N LYS A 31 4.56 19.04 -3.64
CA LYS A 31 4.45 19.35 -2.21
C LYS A 31 3.67 18.28 -1.44
N GLU A 32 2.56 17.79 -2.00
CA GLU A 32 1.80 16.68 -1.42
C GLU A 32 2.63 15.40 -1.37
N ARG A 33 3.29 15.05 -2.48
CA ARG A 33 4.17 13.87 -2.59
C ARG A 33 5.29 13.95 -1.56
N LYS A 34 6.01 15.07 -1.49
CA LYS A 34 7.13 15.25 -0.55
C LYS A 34 6.70 15.11 0.91
N ILE A 35 5.58 15.74 1.29
CA ILE A 35 5.04 15.65 2.65
C ILE A 35 4.60 14.22 2.97
N LEU A 36 3.89 13.55 2.07
CA LEU A 36 3.42 12.19 2.28
C LEU A 36 4.58 11.19 2.35
N SER A 37 5.60 11.31 1.50
CA SER A 37 6.80 10.46 1.56
C SER A 37 7.55 10.59 2.89
N LEU A 38 7.59 11.79 3.49
CA LEU A 38 8.14 11.96 4.85
C LEU A 38 7.19 11.41 5.92
N TYR A 39 5.88 11.55 5.71
CA TYR A 39 4.88 11.09 6.68
C TYR A 39 4.82 9.57 6.82
N THR A 40 5.17 8.80 5.79
CA THR A 40 5.16 7.34 5.84
C THR A 40 6.28 6.75 6.69
N ASP A 41 7.35 7.50 6.97
CA ASP A 41 8.40 7.10 7.90
C ASP A 41 7.83 7.00 9.34
N PRO A 42 7.82 5.82 9.97
CA PRO A 42 7.31 5.63 11.33
C PRO A 42 7.99 6.52 12.38
N ALA A 43 9.25 6.90 12.19
CA ALA A 43 10.02 7.74 13.10
C ALA A 43 9.62 9.22 13.03
N LEU A 44 9.03 9.67 11.91
CA LEU A 44 8.67 11.07 11.72
C LEU A 44 7.26 11.41 12.22
N THR A 45 7.14 12.56 12.88
CA THR A 45 5.85 13.15 13.29
C THR A 45 5.47 14.31 12.37
N GLY A 46 4.18 14.66 12.32
CA GLY A 46 3.72 15.84 11.56
C GLY A 46 4.42 17.13 12.01
N ALA A 47 4.71 17.26 13.30
CA ALA A 47 5.47 18.38 13.84
C ALA A 47 6.95 18.38 13.38
N ALA A 48 7.59 17.21 13.34
CA ALA A 48 8.95 17.08 12.82
C ALA A 48 9.02 17.44 11.33
N ILE A 49 8.03 17.02 10.55
CA ILE A 49 7.91 17.37 9.12
C ILE A 49 7.69 18.88 8.95
N ALA A 50 6.81 19.49 9.74
CA ALA A 50 6.57 20.93 9.73
C ALA A 50 7.86 21.72 9.99
N LYS A 51 8.63 21.33 11.02
CA LYS A 51 9.94 21.93 11.33
C LYS A 51 10.93 21.74 10.18
N LYS A 52 11.05 20.51 9.65
CA LYS A 52 11.98 20.16 8.57
C LYS A 52 11.70 20.95 7.28
N LEU A 53 10.43 21.16 6.95
CA LEU A 53 10.00 21.85 5.74
C LEU A 53 9.76 23.35 5.94
N LYS A 54 9.95 23.88 7.15
CA LYS A 54 9.66 25.27 7.52
C LYS A 54 8.25 25.72 7.11
N VAL A 55 7.26 24.87 7.38
CA VAL A 55 5.82 25.14 7.16
C VAL A 55 5.03 24.98 8.45
N SER A 56 3.81 25.48 8.50
CA SER A 56 2.93 25.28 9.66
C SER A 56 2.52 23.82 9.81
N ARG A 57 2.23 23.39 11.05
CA ARG A 57 1.66 22.05 11.32
C ARG A 57 0.34 21.86 10.56
N GLN A 58 -0.48 22.92 10.49
CA GLN A 58 -1.74 22.91 9.75
C GLN A 58 -1.53 22.62 8.26
N ALA A 59 -0.54 23.26 7.64
CA ALA A 59 -0.20 23.02 6.24
C ALA A 59 0.19 21.55 6.00
N VAL A 60 0.98 20.95 6.90
CA VAL A 60 1.32 19.51 6.83
C VAL A 60 0.06 18.64 6.91
N HIS A 61 -0.81 18.89 7.88
CA HIS A 61 -2.06 18.14 8.05
C HIS A 61 -2.97 18.24 6.81
N ASP A 62 -3.07 19.43 6.22
CA ASP A 62 -3.92 19.67 5.06
C ASP A 62 -3.37 18.99 3.81
N HIS A 63 -2.05 19.06 3.56
CA HIS A 63 -1.43 18.35 2.45
C HIS A 63 -1.54 16.83 2.59
N ILE A 64 -1.38 16.29 3.80
CA ILE A 64 -1.61 14.86 4.05
C ILE A 64 -3.06 14.50 3.73
N ARG A 65 -4.03 15.25 4.26
CA ARG A 65 -5.46 14.97 4.07
C ARG A 65 -5.84 15.00 2.59
N ARG A 66 -5.43 16.04 1.86
CA ARG A 66 -5.72 16.19 0.42
C ARG A 66 -5.11 15.06 -0.41
N GLY A 67 -3.82 14.79 -0.22
CA GLY A 67 -3.13 13.75 -0.99
C GLY A 67 -3.69 12.35 -0.71
N VAL A 68 -3.95 12.01 0.56
CA VAL A 68 -4.59 10.73 0.91
C VAL A 68 -5.97 10.60 0.28
N ASN A 69 -6.82 11.63 0.41
CA ASN A 69 -8.16 11.59 -0.19
C ASN A 69 -8.11 11.42 -1.71
N LYS A 70 -7.14 12.03 -2.38
CA LYS A 70 -6.96 11.90 -3.83
C LYS A 70 -6.58 10.47 -4.22
N MET A 71 -5.63 9.86 -3.53
CA MET A 71 -5.20 8.47 -3.80
C MET A 71 -6.29 7.46 -3.44
N GLU A 72 -6.95 7.60 -2.28
CA GLU A 72 -8.03 6.70 -1.88
C GLU A 72 -9.22 6.78 -2.85
N ARG A 73 -9.60 7.97 -3.33
CA ARG A 73 -10.65 8.11 -4.35
C ARG A 73 -10.30 7.45 -5.67
N CYS A 74 -9.02 7.36 -6.01
CA CYS A 74 -8.57 6.64 -7.20
C CYS A 74 -8.60 5.13 -6.97
N GLU A 75 -8.12 4.66 -5.82
CA GLU A 75 -8.16 3.25 -5.43
C GLU A 75 -9.58 2.70 -5.35
N THR A 76 -10.56 3.46 -4.84
CA THR A 76 -11.95 2.98 -4.79
C THR A 76 -12.54 2.69 -6.17
N LYS A 77 -12.07 3.41 -7.20
CA LYS A 77 -12.53 3.24 -8.59
C LYS A 77 -11.72 2.19 -9.34
N SER A 78 -10.40 2.22 -9.19
CA SER A 78 -9.47 1.45 -10.03
C SER A 78 -8.99 0.15 -9.39
N LYS A 79 -8.99 0.07 -8.06
CA LYS A 79 -8.57 -1.09 -7.26
C LYS A 79 -7.19 -1.64 -7.65
N LEU A 80 -6.26 -0.78 -8.09
CA LEU A 80 -4.97 -1.23 -8.61
C LEU A 80 -4.09 -1.78 -7.50
N LEU A 81 -4.12 -1.14 -6.32
CA LEU A 81 -3.35 -1.64 -5.19
C LEU A 81 -3.92 -2.98 -4.71
N GLU A 82 -5.25 -3.11 -4.63
CA GLU A 82 -5.90 -4.39 -4.33
C GLU A 82 -5.52 -5.49 -5.35
N LYS A 83 -5.66 -5.21 -6.65
CA LYS A 83 -5.27 -6.14 -7.73
C LYS A 83 -3.79 -6.52 -7.62
N ARG A 84 -2.89 -5.56 -7.40
CA ARG A 84 -1.45 -5.80 -7.23
C ARG A 84 -1.16 -6.72 -6.03
N ARG A 85 -1.80 -6.48 -4.89
CA ARG A 85 -1.65 -7.35 -3.70
C ARG A 85 -2.13 -8.78 -3.98
N LYS A 86 -3.26 -8.94 -4.67
CA LYS A 86 -3.77 -10.26 -5.08
C LYS A 86 -2.78 -10.97 -6.00
N LYS A 87 -2.24 -10.28 -7.01
CA LYS A 87 -1.21 -10.81 -7.90
C LYS A 87 0.02 -11.28 -7.12
N ILE A 88 0.57 -10.44 -6.24
CA ILE A 88 1.73 -10.80 -5.40
C ILE A 88 1.44 -12.04 -4.55
N LYS A 89 0.26 -12.12 -3.92
CA LYS A 89 -0.13 -13.29 -3.13
C LYS A 89 -0.13 -14.57 -3.98
N ILE A 90 -0.76 -14.53 -5.16
CA ILE A 90 -0.79 -15.66 -6.09
C ILE A 90 0.63 -16.04 -6.53
N PHE A 91 1.49 -15.07 -6.85
CA PHE A 91 2.88 -15.33 -7.21
C PHE A 91 3.65 -16.04 -6.10
N LEU A 92 3.51 -15.61 -4.85
CA LEU A 92 4.16 -16.26 -3.71
C LEU A 92 3.65 -17.68 -3.47
N GLU A 93 2.36 -17.93 -3.69
CA GLU A 93 1.79 -19.28 -3.60
C GLU A 93 2.34 -20.19 -4.72
N ILE A 94 2.41 -19.69 -5.95
CA ILE A 94 3.03 -20.39 -7.08
C ILE A 94 4.50 -20.69 -6.79
N GLU A 95 5.27 -19.70 -6.34
CA GLU A 95 6.70 -19.84 -6.00
C GLU A 95 6.90 -20.91 -4.91
N GLY A 96 6.05 -20.89 -3.87
CA GLY A 96 6.08 -21.89 -2.81
C GLY A 96 5.83 -23.32 -3.31
N ILE A 97 4.89 -23.50 -4.24
CA ILE A 97 4.63 -24.82 -4.85
C ILE A 97 5.80 -25.24 -5.74
N LEU A 98 6.29 -24.35 -6.61
CA LEU A 98 7.39 -24.63 -7.55
C LEU A 98 8.74 -24.84 -6.87
N SER A 99 8.91 -24.43 -5.61
CA SER A 99 10.13 -24.67 -4.83
C SER A 99 10.34 -26.15 -4.46
N LYS A 100 9.33 -27.00 -4.66
CA LYS A 100 9.36 -28.44 -4.34
C LYS A 100 10.13 -29.20 -5.43
N LYS A 101 10.85 -30.25 -5.01
CA LYS A 101 11.65 -31.11 -5.90
C LYS A 101 10.78 -31.93 -6.86
N GLU A 102 9.61 -32.36 -6.40
CA GLU A 102 8.61 -33.10 -7.17
C GLU A 102 7.24 -32.53 -6.83
N LEU A 103 6.36 -32.49 -7.84
CA LEU A 103 5.01 -31.93 -7.74
C LEU A 103 3.97 -33.05 -7.76
N SER A 104 3.03 -33.00 -6.82
CA SER A 104 1.87 -33.89 -6.83
C SER A 104 0.84 -33.48 -7.88
N LYS A 105 -0.08 -34.38 -8.23
CA LYS A 105 -1.18 -34.05 -9.17
C LYS A 105 -2.06 -32.92 -8.63
N GLU A 106 -2.29 -32.90 -7.32
CA GLU A 106 -3.06 -31.85 -6.65
C GLU A 106 -2.37 -30.49 -6.75
N GLU A 107 -1.04 -30.45 -6.64
CA GLU A 107 -0.26 -29.22 -6.76
C GLU A 107 -0.26 -28.67 -8.19
N VAL A 108 -0.18 -29.54 -9.19
CA VAL A 108 -0.32 -29.16 -10.61
C VAL A 108 -1.71 -28.59 -10.89
N GLU A 109 -2.76 -29.18 -10.32
CA GLU A 109 -4.14 -28.69 -10.41
C GLU A 109 -4.29 -27.32 -9.72
N THR A 110 -3.68 -27.14 -8.54
CA THR A 110 -3.65 -25.85 -7.84
C THR A 110 -2.93 -24.79 -8.66
N LEU A 111 -1.77 -25.10 -9.24
CA LEU A 111 -1.04 -24.17 -10.12
C LEU A 111 -1.90 -23.71 -11.29
N SER A 112 -2.62 -24.64 -11.94
CA SER A 112 -3.51 -24.33 -13.06
C SER A 112 -4.62 -23.35 -12.63
N LYS A 113 -5.23 -23.57 -11.46
CA LYS A 113 -6.23 -22.65 -10.89
C LYS A 113 -5.65 -21.28 -10.55
N LEU A 114 -4.45 -21.23 -9.98
CA LEU A 114 -3.76 -19.98 -9.63
C LEU A 114 -3.41 -19.16 -10.89
N PHE A 115 -2.99 -19.82 -11.98
CA PHE A 115 -2.76 -19.17 -13.26
C PHE A 115 -4.05 -18.58 -13.86
N GLU A 116 -5.16 -19.32 -13.82
CA GLU A 116 -6.45 -18.80 -14.27
C GLU A 116 -6.93 -17.61 -13.43
N GLN A 117 -6.71 -17.64 -12.11
CA GLN A 117 -6.99 -16.48 -11.26
C GLN A 117 -6.12 -15.27 -11.65
N LEU A 118 -4.84 -15.48 -11.97
CA LEU A 118 -3.93 -14.41 -12.37
C LEU A 118 -4.39 -13.73 -13.67
N LYS A 119 -4.81 -14.51 -14.67
CA LYS A 119 -5.36 -14.01 -15.95
C LYS A 119 -6.61 -13.16 -15.75
N ASN A 120 -7.49 -13.57 -14.84
CA ASN A 120 -8.74 -12.86 -14.55
C ASN A 120 -8.57 -11.59 -13.69
N LEU A 121 -7.34 -11.26 -13.25
CA LEU A 121 -7.03 -10.05 -12.48
C LEU A 121 -6.56 -8.86 -13.36
N GLU A 122 -6.66 -8.97 -14.67
CA GLU A 122 -6.47 -7.85 -15.61
C GLU A 122 -7.51 -6.74 -15.42
#